data_AF-A0A4V2Z3H5-F1
#
_entry.id   AF-A0A4V2Z3H5-F1
#
_cell.length_a   1.000
_cell.length_b   1.000
_cell.length_c   1.000
_cell.angle_alpha   90.00
_cell.angle_beta   90.00
_cell.angle_gamma   90.00
#
_symmetry.space_group_name_H-M   'P 1'
#
loop_
_entity.id
_entity.type
_entity.pdbx_description
1 polymer ?
#
loop_
_entity_poly.entity_id
_entity_poly.type
_entity_poly.pdbx_seq_one_letter_code
_entity_poly.pdbx_strand_id
1 'polypeptide(L)'
;MAVNKRRPKPVPPKVKKTKREYSLFNWLNRFLPLDKLFGEKEPGHEERVPVKYFYYFGWVVILLVLYERIGFESESYVRNSIKLKKEVDDLRAEYTSIHAEYQKEGKQSVVIERVKDSGLEENLTPPKKIIIAKDE
;
A
#
# COMPACT_ATOMS: atom_id res chain seq x y z
N MET A 1 55.35 -0.75 -72.77
CA MET A 1 54.43 -1.37 -71.78
C MET A 1 54.04 -0.31 -70.76
N ALA A 2 52.79 0.14 -70.75
CA ALA A 2 52.34 1.18 -69.82
C ALA A 2 51.96 0.54 -68.48
N VAL A 3 52.75 0.78 -67.43
CA VAL A 3 52.47 0.29 -66.08
C VAL A 3 51.49 1.25 -65.39
N ASN A 4 50.30 0.73 -65.11
CA ASN A 4 49.19 1.43 -64.49
C ASN A 4 49.49 1.75 -63.01
N LYS A 5 49.83 3.00 -62.68
CA LYS A 5 49.92 3.49 -61.30
C LYS A 5 48.54 3.93 -60.79
N ARG A 6 47.70 2.99 -60.34
CA ARG A 6 46.57 3.34 -59.47
C ARG A 6 47.05 3.29 -58.02
N ARG A 7 47.17 4.46 -57.38
CA ARG A 7 47.40 4.55 -55.94
C ARG A 7 46.17 3.98 -55.22
N PRO A 8 46.31 3.03 -54.28
CA PRO A 8 45.18 2.64 -53.45
C PRO A 8 44.75 3.85 -52.61
N LYS A 9 43.45 4.16 -52.60
CA LYS A 9 42.91 5.22 -51.73
C LYS A 9 43.23 4.85 -50.27
N PRO A 10 43.68 5.79 -49.43
CA PRO A 10 43.95 5.50 -48.03
C PRO A 10 42.66 5.02 -47.37
N VAL A 11 42.70 3.81 -46.79
CA VAL A 11 41.60 3.25 -46.01
C VAL A 11 41.39 4.21 -44.83
N PRO A 12 40.18 4.76 -44.62
CA PRO A 12 39.95 5.66 -43.49
C PRO A 12 40.33 4.93 -42.19
N PRO A 13 41.00 5.60 -41.24
CA PRO A 13 41.40 4.98 -39.99
C PRO A 13 40.15 4.41 -39.30
N LYS A 14 40.16 3.11 -38.99
CA LYS A 14 39.07 2.46 -38.25
C LYS A 14 38.86 3.24 -36.95
N VAL A 15 37.75 3.97 -36.85
CA VAL A 15 37.37 4.71 -35.65
C VAL A 15 37.30 3.70 -34.51
N LYS A 16 38.17 3.85 -33.50
CA LYS A 16 38.15 3.02 -32.31
C LYS A 16 36.76 3.18 -31.68
N LYS A 17 35.93 2.14 -31.73
CA LYS A 17 34.59 2.14 -31.14
C LYS A 17 34.73 2.57 -29.67
N THR A 18 34.16 3.70 -29.31
CA THR A 18 34.07 4.13 -27.91
C THR A 18 33.36 3.02 -27.14
N LYS A 19 34.06 2.45 -26.15
CA LYS A 19 33.50 1.39 -25.31
C LYS A 19 32.26 1.98 -24.62
N ARG A 20 31.14 1.26 -24.66
CA ARG A 20 29.89 1.69 -24.02
C ARG A 20 30.15 1.84 -22.52
N GLU A 21 30.28 3.08 -22.05
CA GLU A 21 30.41 3.36 -20.63
C GLU A 21 29.04 3.25 -19.98
N TYR A 22 28.96 2.43 -18.94
CA TYR A 22 27.73 2.16 -18.21
C TYR A 22 27.43 3.34 -17.29
N SER A 23 26.60 4.28 -17.78
CA SER A 23 26.23 5.53 -17.09
C SER A 23 25.74 5.33 -15.64
N LEU A 24 24.99 4.24 -15.40
CA LEU A 24 24.45 3.92 -14.07
C LEU A 24 25.52 3.46 -13.08
N PHE A 25 26.54 2.75 -13.55
CA PHE A 25 27.67 2.33 -12.71
C PHE A 25 28.49 3.55 -12.29
N ASN A 26 28.79 4.44 -13.24
CA ASN A 26 29.54 5.68 -12.97
C ASN A 26 28.79 6.62 -12.01
N TRP A 27 27.46 6.70 -12.11
CA TRP A 27 26.65 7.46 -11.17
C TRP A 27 26.64 6.84 -9.77
N LEU A 28 26.48 5.52 -9.66
CA LEU A 28 26.43 4.86 -8.35
C LEU A 28 27.80 4.84 -7.66
N ASN A 29 28.89 4.75 -8.43
CA ASN A 29 30.26 4.81 -7.93
C ASN A 29 30.58 6.11 -7.17
N ARG A 30 29.84 7.20 -7.45
CA ARG A 30 29.94 8.47 -6.74
C ARG A 30 29.41 8.41 -5.31
N PHE A 31 28.45 7.52 -5.04
CA PHE A 31 27.81 7.39 -3.72
C PHE A 31 28.35 6.19 -2.93
N LEU A 32 28.69 5.10 -3.61
CA LEU A 32 29.34 3.92 -3.05
C LEU A 32 30.58 3.62 -3.89
N PRO A 33 31.79 3.49 -3.32
CA PRO A 33 33.00 3.19 -4.09
C PRO A 33 33.00 1.74 -4.56
N LEU A 34 32.13 1.43 -5.52
CA LEU A 34 31.91 0.11 -6.11
C LEU A 34 33.17 -0.38 -6.83
N ASP A 35 33.96 0.54 -7.39
CA ASP A 35 35.26 0.18 -7.97
C ASP A 35 36.21 -0.44 -6.95
N LYS A 36 36.09 -0.11 -5.65
CA LYS A 36 36.94 -0.69 -4.61
C LYS A 36 36.46 -2.08 -4.16
N LEU A 37 35.15 -2.34 -4.28
CA LEU A 37 34.51 -3.58 -3.86
C LEU A 37 34.45 -4.63 -4.98
N PHE A 38 34.28 -4.19 -6.23
CA PHE A 38 34.16 -5.05 -7.41
C PHE A 38 35.39 -4.95 -8.33
N GLY A 39 36.35 -4.09 -8.02
CA GLY A 39 37.53 -3.85 -8.84
C GLY A 39 38.78 -3.78 -7.99
N GLU A 40 39.02 -4.80 -7.15
CA GLU A 40 40.30 -4.94 -6.45
C GLU A 40 41.44 -4.75 -7.46
N LYS A 41 42.23 -3.71 -7.20
CA LYS A 41 43.40 -3.33 -7.99
C LYS A 41 44.50 -4.33 -7.68
N GLU A 42 44.45 -5.52 -8.25
CA GLU A 42 45.65 -6.34 -8.37
C GLU A 42 46.40 -5.94 -9.66
N PRO A 43 47.67 -5.52 -9.55
CA PRO A 43 48.47 -5.14 -10.70
C PRO A 43 48.83 -6.40 -11.49
N GLY A 44 48.03 -6.75 -12.50
CA GLY A 44 48.38 -7.82 -13.44
C GLY A 44 47.24 -8.70 -13.93
N HIS A 45 46.06 -8.66 -13.32
CA HIS A 45 44.92 -9.49 -13.73
C HIS A 45 43.80 -8.63 -14.30
N GLU A 46 43.56 -8.77 -15.61
CA GLU A 46 42.43 -8.17 -16.33
C GLU A 46 41.08 -8.82 -15.93
N GLU A 47 40.94 -9.33 -14.73
CA GLU A 47 39.70 -9.97 -14.29
C GLU A 47 38.75 -8.91 -13.74
N ARG A 48 38.31 -8.05 -14.66
CA ARG A 48 37.09 -7.28 -14.47
C ARG A 48 36.00 -8.31 -14.24
N VAL A 49 35.40 -8.39 -13.04
CA VAL A 49 34.06 -9.00 -12.94
C VAL A 49 33.24 -8.39 -14.06
N PRO A 50 32.72 -9.19 -15.01
CA PRO A 50 32.13 -8.63 -16.20
C PRO A 50 31.01 -7.69 -15.77
N VAL A 51 31.13 -6.40 -16.08
CA VAL A 51 30.11 -5.38 -15.77
C VAL A 51 28.73 -5.78 -16.34
N LYS A 52 28.72 -6.77 -17.25
CA LYS A 52 27.52 -7.50 -17.68
C LYS A 52 26.69 -8.09 -16.52
N TYR A 53 27.33 -8.66 -15.50
CA TYR A 53 26.64 -9.25 -14.34
C TYR A 53 26.29 -8.22 -13.26
N PHE A 54 26.89 -7.03 -13.28
CA PHE A 54 26.56 -5.95 -12.35
C PHE A 54 25.08 -5.57 -12.41
N TYR A 55 24.52 -5.47 -13.62
CA TYR A 55 23.09 -5.21 -13.81
C TYR A 55 22.19 -6.33 -13.28
N TYR A 56 22.62 -7.59 -13.46
CA TYR A 56 21.87 -8.74 -12.96
C TYR A 56 21.90 -8.80 -11.43
N PHE A 57 23.07 -8.53 -10.83
CA PHE A 57 23.20 -8.45 -9.38
C PHE A 57 22.39 -7.30 -8.79
N GLY A 58 22.47 -6.10 -9.39
CA GLY A 58 21.64 -4.96 -8.98
C GLY A 58 20.15 -5.26 -9.07
N TRP A 59 19.72 -5.98 -10.10
CA TRP A 59 18.33 -6.43 -10.24
C TRP A 59 17.89 -7.35 -9.09
N VAL A 60 18.71 -8.32 -8.71
CA VAL A 60 18.43 -9.24 -7.59
C VAL A 60 18.41 -8.49 -6.25
N VAL A 61 19.34 -7.55 -6.03
CA VAL A 61 19.37 -6.74 -4.81
C VAL A 61 18.12 -5.87 -4.68
N ILE A 62 17.64 -5.27 -5.78
CA ILE A 62 16.39 -4.51 -5.79
C ILE A 62 15.21 -5.41 -5.40
N LEU A 63 15.13 -6.64 -5.94
CA LEU A 63 14.08 -7.59 -5.58
C LEU A 63 14.14 -8.00 -4.10
N LEU A 64 15.34 -8.21 -3.55
CA LEU A 64 15.52 -8.51 -2.12
C LEU A 64 15.06 -7.34 -1.23
N VAL A 65 15.45 -6.11 -1.57
CA VAL A 65 15.01 -4.92 -0.82
C VAL A 65 13.50 -4.74 -0.89
N LEU A 66 12.88 -4.97 -2.06
CA LEU A 66 11.43 -4.92 -2.21
C LEU A 66 10.74 -6.01 -1.39
N TYR A 67 11.28 -7.23 -1.38
CA TYR A 67 10.75 -8.34 -0.60
C TYR A 67 10.76 -8.04 0.90
N GLU A 68 11.92 -7.63 1.44
CA GLU A 68 12.06 -7.26 2.85
C GLU A 68 11.15 -6.08 3.20
N ARG A 69 11.03 -5.09 2.31
CA ARG A 69 10.16 -3.92 2.53
C ARG A 69 8.68 -4.30 2.63
N ILE A 70 8.22 -5.28 1.84
CA ILE A 70 6.84 -5.77 1.92
C ILE A 70 6.63 -6.53 3.24
N GLY A 71 7.60 -7.33 3.67
CA GLY A 71 7.52 -8.10 4.92
C GLY A 71 7.53 -7.24 6.19
N PHE A 72 8.35 -6.19 6.21
CA PHE A 72 8.59 -5.34 7.39
C PHE A 72 7.32 -4.63 7.91
N GLU A 73 6.40 -4.22 7.03
CA GLU A 73 5.21 -3.47 7.43
C GLU A 73 4.08 -4.37 7.99
N SER A 74 4.23 -5.71 7.95
CA SER A 74 3.17 -6.62 8.37
C SER A 74 2.82 -6.53 9.87
N GLU A 75 3.82 -6.30 10.73
CA GLU A 75 3.62 -6.33 12.18
C GLU A 75 2.83 -5.10 12.69
N SER A 76 3.10 -3.91 12.15
CA SER A 76 2.37 -2.69 12.43
C SER A 76 0.92 -2.80 11.94
N TYR A 77 0.70 -3.34 10.73
CA TYR A 77 -0.64 -3.55 10.19
C TYR A 77 -1.45 -4.54 11.03
N VAL A 78 -0.87 -5.65 11.48
CA VAL A 78 -1.56 -6.63 12.32
C VAL A 78 -1.97 -5.99 13.66
N ARG A 79 -1.07 -5.26 14.31
CA ARG A 79 -1.41 -4.55 15.57
C ARG A 79 -2.53 -3.54 15.37
N ASN A 80 -2.47 -2.76 14.29
CA ASN A 80 -3.52 -1.77 13.99
C ASN A 80 -4.85 -2.45 13.67
N SER A 81 -4.83 -3.56 12.93
CA SER A 81 -6.03 -4.35 12.64
C SER A 81 -6.71 -4.86 13.91
N ILE A 82 -5.93 -5.36 14.88
CA ILE A 82 -6.45 -5.84 16.17
C ILE A 82 -7.08 -4.68 16.96
N LYS A 83 -6.42 -3.51 17.02
CA LYS A 83 -6.96 -2.32 17.68
C LYS A 83 -8.27 -1.86 17.04
N LEU A 84 -8.27 -1.74 15.72
CA LEU A 84 -9.45 -1.30 14.97
C LEU A 84 -10.62 -2.27 15.14
N LYS A 85 -10.35 -3.58 15.16
CA LYS A 85 -11.38 -4.58 15.43
C LYS A 85 -11.97 -4.40 16.83
N LYS A 86 -11.14 -4.17 17.83
CA LYS A 86 -11.60 -3.91 19.20
C LYS A 86 -12.47 -2.66 19.27
N GLU A 87 -12.06 -1.57 18.63
CA GLU A 87 -12.85 -0.33 18.58
C GLU A 87 -14.23 -0.56 17.93
N VAL A 88 -14.30 -1.34 16.84
CA VAL A 88 -15.57 -1.69 16.18
C VAL A 88 -16.44 -2.57 17.07
N ASP A 89 -15.85 -3.55 17.76
CA ASP A 89 -16.59 -4.44 18.67
C ASP A 89 -17.14 -3.67 19.88
N ASP A 90 -16.37 -2.74 20.44
CA ASP A 90 -16.80 -1.85 21.53
C ASP A 90 -17.96 -0.95 21.07
N LEU A 91 -17.85 -0.33 19.89
CA LEU A 91 -18.90 0.52 19.32
C LEU A 91 -20.19 -0.26 19.05
N ARG A 92 -20.07 -1.51 18.60
CA ARG A 92 -21.21 -2.40 18.39
C ARG A 92 -21.91 -2.76 19.70
N ALA A 93 -21.15 -3.01 20.76
CA ALA A 93 -21.70 -3.29 22.08
C ALA A 93 -22.47 -2.08 22.63
N GLU A 94 -21.91 -0.88 22.48
CA GLU A 94 -22.56 0.37 22.88
C GLU A 94 -23.87 0.61 22.10
N TYR A 95 -23.83 0.49 20.77
CA TYR A 95 -25.03 0.60 19.94
C TYR A 95 -26.12 -0.39 20.37
N THR A 96 -25.75 -1.64 20.60
CA THR A 96 -26.70 -2.68 21.03
C THR A 96 -27.32 -2.34 22.38
N SER A 97 -26.53 -1.77 23.29
CA SER A 97 -26.98 -1.39 24.63
C SER A 97 -27.96 -0.22 24.57
N ILE A 98 -27.62 0.84 23.83
CA ILE A 98 -28.49 2.01 23.60
C ILE A 98 -29.78 1.58 22.90
N HIS A 99 -29.67 0.70 21.90
CA HIS A 99 -30.84 0.22 21.18
C HIS A 99 -31.78 -0.61 22.07
N ALA A 100 -31.23 -1.43 22.95
CA ALA A 100 -32.02 -2.19 23.94
C ALA A 100 -32.70 -1.25 24.95
N GLU A 101 -32.02 -0.20 25.40
CA GLU A 101 -32.60 0.82 26.27
C GLU A 101 -33.73 1.57 25.57
N TYR A 102 -33.52 2.04 24.34
CA TYR A 102 -34.54 2.70 23.53
C TYR A 102 -35.80 1.83 23.35
N GLN A 103 -35.62 0.55 23.01
CA GLN A 103 -36.74 -0.39 22.90
C GLN A 103 -37.47 -0.58 24.23
N LYS A 104 -36.75 -0.55 25.36
CA LYS A 104 -37.34 -0.66 26.70
C LYS A 104 -38.14 0.59 27.04
N GLU A 105 -37.64 1.78 26.71
CA GLU A 105 -38.33 3.05 26.97
C GLU A 105 -39.66 3.17 26.21
N GLY A 106 -39.76 2.57 25.01
CA GLY A 106 -41.00 2.54 24.24
C GLY A 106 -42.08 1.58 24.76
N LYS A 107 -41.79 0.74 25.76
CA LYS A 107 -42.77 -0.22 26.28
C LYS A 107 -43.84 0.48 27.12
N GLN A 108 -45.11 0.12 26.87
CA GLN A 108 -46.27 0.66 27.60
C GLN A 108 -46.11 0.57 29.12
N SER A 109 -45.60 -0.54 29.65
CA SER A 109 -45.37 -0.70 31.10
C SER A 109 -44.39 0.33 31.68
N VAL A 110 -43.34 0.69 30.93
CA VAL A 110 -42.32 1.67 31.34
C VAL A 110 -42.85 3.09 31.20
N VAL A 111 -43.59 3.37 30.12
CA VAL A 111 -44.23 4.67 29.91
C VAL A 111 -45.27 4.95 31.00
N ILE A 112 -46.12 3.98 31.33
CA ILE A 112 -47.11 4.10 32.41
C ILE A 112 -46.40 4.43 33.72
N GLU A 113 -45.34 3.70 34.07
CA GLU A 113 -44.55 3.95 35.28
C GLU A 113 -43.96 5.37 35.31
N ARG A 114 -43.40 5.86 34.20
CA ARG A 114 -42.83 7.20 34.08
C ARG A 114 -43.89 8.32 34.18
N VAL A 115 -45.14 8.02 33.87
CA VAL A 115 -46.25 8.99 33.76
C VAL A 115 -47.19 8.94 34.98
N LYS A 116 -47.00 8.01 35.92
CA LYS A 116 -47.82 7.85 37.15
C LYS A 116 -48.08 9.16 37.89
N ASP A 117 -47.07 10.01 38.04
CA ASP A 117 -47.17 11.26 38.81
C ASP A 117 -47.89 12.39 38.04
N SER A 118 -48.15 12.21 36.75
CA SER A 118 -48.84 13.20 35.90
C SER A 118 -50.36 13.06 35.89
N GLY A 119 -50.91 12.09 36.62
CA GLY A 119 -52.37 11.88 36.75
C GLY A 119 -53.05 11.25 35.53
N LEU A 120 -52.28 10.71 34.58
CA LEU A 120 -52.81 9.99 33.43
C LEU A 120 -53.05 8.52 33.75
N GLU A 121 -54.20 7.98 33.35
CA GLU A 121 -54.60 6.60 33.57
C GLU A 121 -54.43 5.73 32.31
N GLU A 122 -54.20 4.44 32.51
CA GLU A 122 -54.09 3.49 31.40
C GLU A 122 -55.45 3.30 30.73
N ASN A 123 -55.51 3.50 29.41
CA ASN A 123 -56.71 3.21 28.66
C ASN A 123 -56.81 1.71 28.35
N LEU A 124 -57.61 1.00 29.14
CA LEU A 124 -57.90 -0.44 28.97
C LEU A 124 -58.91 -0.72 27.84
N THR A 125 -59.55 0.32 27.30
CA THR A 125 -60.58 0.18 26.26
C THR A 125 -60.06 0.66 24.90
N PRO A 126 -60.22 -0.14 23.83
CA PRO A 126 -59.77 0.28 22.51
C PRO A 126 -60.53 1.53 22.03
N PRO A 127 -59.87 2.47 21.34
CA PRO A 127 -60.52 3.68 20.85
C PRO A 127 -61.61 3.33 19.83
N LYS A 128 -62.79 3.93 20.00
CA LYS A 128 -63.91 3.75 19.07
C LYS A 128 -63.80 4.75 17.93
N LYS A 129 -63.83 4.25 16.69
CA LYS A 129 -63.94 5.09 15.50
C LYS A 129 -65.36 5.66 15.42
N ILE A 130 -65.49 6.97 15.54
CA ILE A 130 -66.77 7.66 15.33
C ILE A 130 -66.97 7.79 13.83
N ILE A 131 -68.04 7.18 13.30
CA ILE A 131 -68.47 7.32 11.91
C ILE A 131 -69.75 8.13 11.94
N ILE A 132 -69.71 9.35 11.42
CA ILE A 132 -70.89 10.21 11.29
C ILE A 132 -71.54 9.87 9.95
N ALA A 133 -72.73 9.28 9.97
CA ALA A 133 -73.56 9.23 8.77
C ALA A 133 -74.02 10.66 8.49
N LYS A 134 -73.73 11.15 7.29
CA LYS A 134 -74.21 12.46 6.85
C LYS A 134 -75.67 12.28 6.45
N ASP A 135 -76.59 12.86 7.21
CA ASP A 135 -78.00 12.87 6.86
C ASP A 135 -78.19 13.58 5.50
N GLU A 136 -78.96 12.97 4.60
CA GLU A 136 -79.33 13.52 3.29
C GLU A 136 -80.15 14.81 3.41
#